data_AF-A0A2A6BPU3-F1
#
_entry.id   AF-A0A2A6BPU3-F1
#
_cell.length_a   1.000
_cell.length_b   1.000
_cell.length_c   1.000
_cell.angle_alpha   90.00
_cell.angle_beta   90.00
_cell.angle_gamma   90.00
#
_symmetry.space_group_name_H-M   'P 1'
#
loop_
_entity.id
_entity.type
_entity.pdbx_description
1 polymer ?
#
loop_
_entity_poly.entity_id
_entity_poly.type
_entity_poly.pdbx_seq_one_letter_code
_entity_poly.pdbx_strand_id
1 'polypeptide(L)'
;MGASTSSLPAGELDRISIESGLTKKSVLTLYKRFLQLASHREKDSGQYFLTKSDFIAIEELKLNPLGERIVDAFFADAERVLFYLFN
;
A
#
# COMPACT_ATOMS: atom_id res chain seq x y z
N MET A 1 21.92 8.09 -4.53
CA MET A 1 22.03 7.09 -5.62
C MET A 1 20.70 6.35 -5.73
N GLY A 2 20.13 6.25 -6.93
CA GLY A 2 19.11 5.26 -7.28
C GLY A 2 17.68 5.46 -6.78
N ALA A 3 17.03 6.60 -7.06
CA ALA A 3 15.57 6.64 -7.01
C ALA A 3 15.04 5.93 -8.26
N SER A 4 14.94 4.60 -8.22
CA SER A 4 14.16 3.86 -9.20
C SER A 4 12.77 4.46 -9.19
N THR A 5 12.37 5.03 -10.31
CA THR A 5 11.05 5.62 -10.54
C THR A 5 10.01 4.51 -10.50
N SER A 6 9.63 4.09 -9.31
CA SER A 6 8.44 3.30 -9.05
C SER A 6 7.25 4.25 -9.19
N SER A 7 6.90 4.54 -10.44
CA SER A 7 5.66 5.23 -10.80
C SER A 7 4.66 4.18 -11.26
N LEU A 8 3.46 4.20 -10.70
CA LEU A 8 2.33 3.46 -11.27
C LEU A 8 2.19 3.83 -12.76
N PRO A 9 2.05 2.84 -13.67
CA PRO A 9 1.67 3.09 -15.04
C PRO A 9 0.43 3.99 -15.09
N ALA A 10 0.43 4.99 -15.98
CA ALA A 10 -0.68 5.96 -16.07
C ALA A 10 -2.05 5.28 -16.27
N GLY A 11 -2.10 4.21 -17.07
CA GLY A 11 -3.33 3.44 -17.30
C GLY A 11 -3.87 2.72 -16.06
N GLU A 12 -3.01 2.43 -15.09
CA GLU A 12 -3.38 1.77 -13.83
C GLU A 12 -3.85 2.80 -12.80
N LEU A 13 -3.21 3.97 -12.78
CA LEU A 13 -3.64 5.10 -11.98
C LEU A 13 -5.07 5.55 -12.33
N ASP A 14 -5.39 5.57 -13.62
CA ASP A 14 -6.74 5.87 -14.12
C ASP A 14 -7.78 4.86 -13.63
N ARG A 15 -7.47 3.56 -13.69
CA ARG A 15 -8.37 2.50 -13.22
C ARG A 15 -8.63 2.60 -11.71
N ILE A 16 -7.57 2.70 -10.91
CA ILE A 16 -7.69 2.80 -9.45
C ILE A 16 -8.44 4.07 -9.05
N SER A 17 -8.21 5.19 -9.75
CA SER A 17 -8.94 6.44 -9.51
C SER A 17 -10.44 6.29 -9.78
N ILE A 18 -10.82 5.54 -10.82
CA ILE A 18 -12.23 5.27 -11.15
C ILE A 18 -12.85 4.30 -10.13
N GLU A 19 -12.16 3.20 -9.81
CA GLU A 19 -12.67 2.15 -8.91
C GLU A 19 -12.80 2.64 -7.47
N SER A 20 -11.79 3.34 -6.95
CA SER A 20 -11.80 3.85 -5.56
C SER A 20 -12.58 5.16 -5.39
N GLY A 21 -12.95 5.83 -6.49
CA GLY A 21 -13.50 7.19 -6.46
C GLY A 21 -12.52 8.26 -5.97
N LEU A 22 -11.25 7.91 -5.71
CA LEU A 22 -10.22 8.84 -5.28
C LEU A 22 -9.64 9.60 -6.48
N THR A 23 -9.22 10.84 -6.26
CA THR A 23 -8.51 11.59 -7.30
C THR A 23 -7.14 10.97 -7.60
N LYS A 24 -6.69 11.01 -8.87
CA LYS A 24 -5.36 10.53 -9.30
C LYS A 24 -4.21 11.02 -8.40
N LYS A 25 -4.28 12.27 -7.91
CA LYS A 25 -3.31 12.84 -6.97
C LYS A 25 -3.30 12.11 -5.63
N SER A 26 -4.47 11.76 -5.11
CA SER A 26 -4.62 11.02 -3.85
C SER A 26 -4.10 9.59 -4.01
N VAL A 27 -4.43 8.92 -5.12
CA VAL A 27 -3.91 7.58 -5.44
C VAL A 27 -2.38 7.60 -5.56
N LEU A 28 -1.79 8.58 -6.25
CA LEU A 28 -0.34 8.74 -6.32
C LEU A 28 0.30 8.98 -4.95
N THR A 29 -0.37 9.75 -4.09
CA THR A 29 0.12 10.02 -2.74
C THR A 29 0.09 8.77 -1.88
N LEU A 30 -1.00 8.00 -1.95
CA LEU A 30 -1.13 6.70 -1.29
C LEU A 30 -0.10 5.71 -1.81
N TYR A 31 0.13 5.64 -3.12
CA TYR A 31 1.15 4.77 -3.70
C TYR A 31 2.56 5.11 -3.23
N LYS A 32 2.90 6.40 -3.18
CA LYS A 32 4.20 6.84 -2.64
C LYS A 32 4.37 6.44 -1.18
N ARG A 33 3.33 6.64 -0.36
CA ARG A 33 3.35 6.21 1.05
C ARG A 33 3.46 4.69 1.16
N PHE A 34 2.72 3.95 0.34
CA PHE A 34 2.80 2.49 0.26
C PHE A 34 4.23 2.04 -0.04
N LEU A 35 4.90 2.64 -1.03
CA LEU A 35 6.29 2.31 -1.36
C LEU A 35 7.29 2.69 -0.26
N GLN A 36 7.03 3.75 0.51
CA GLN A 36 7.87 4.10 1.66
C GLN A 36 7.74 3.09 2.79
N LEU A 37 6.57 2.46 2.93
CA LEU A 37 6.29 1.45 3.94
C LEU A 37 6.69 0.04 3.48
N ALA A 38 6.55 -0.24 2.17
CA ALA A 38 6.75 -1.55 1.60
C ALA A 38 8.24 -1.92 1.56
N SER A 39 8.67 -2.61 2.60
CA SER A 39 10.04 -3.14 2.72
C SER A 39 10.23 -4.44 1.93
N HIS A 40 9.12 -5.08 1.53
CA HIS A 40 9.15 -6.36 0.84
C HIS A 40 8.86 -6.21 -0.65
N ARG A 41 9.69 -6.89 -1.44
CA ARG A 41 9.55 -6.99 -2.89
C ARG A 41 9.54 -8.44 -3.31
N GLU A 42 8.52 -8.84 -4.06
CA GLU A 42 8.43 -10.18 -4.61
C GLU A 42 9.54 -10.38 -5.65
N LYS A 43 10.29 -11.47 -5.53
CA LYS A 43 11.47 -11.71 -6.38
C LYS A 43 11.10 -12.01 -7.83
N ASP A 44 9.97 -12.69 -8.03
CA ASP A 44 9.52 -13.13 -9.36
C ASP A 44 8.85 -12.00 -10.16
N SER A 45 7.91 -11.28 -9.56
CA SER A 45 7.17 -10.20 -10.23
C SER A 45 7.84 -8.83 -10.10
N GLY A 46 8.75 -8.68 -9.13
CA GLY A 46 9.35 -7.40 -8.79
C GLY A 46 8.37 -6.42 -8.12
N GLN A 47 7.18 -6.87 -7.69
CA GLN A 47 6.16 -6.01 -7.07
C GLN A 47 6.41 -5.81 -5.57
N TYR A 48 6.08 -4.62 -5.08
CA TYR A 48 6.14 -4.30 -3.66
C TYR A 48 4.87 -4.78 -2.96
N PHE A 49 5.04 -5.39 -1.78
CA PHE A 49 3.93 -5.80 -0.93
C PHE A 49 4.16 -5.36 0.52
N LEU A 50 3.06 -5.17 1.24
CA LEU A 50 3.05 -4.93 2.67
C LEU A 50 2.57 -6.18 3.40
N THR A 51 3.16 -6.42 4.56
CA THR A 51 2.73 -7.43 5.51
C THR A 51 2.04 -6.77 6.69
N LYS A 52 1.33 -7.59 7.48
CA LYS A 52 0.72 -7.14 8.73
C LYS A 52 1.72 -6.44 9.65
N SER A 53 2.94 -6.95 9.72
CA SER A 53 4.02 -6.39 10.54
C SER A 53 4.43 -4.99 10.10
N ASP A 54 4.45 -4.72 8.78
CA ASP A 54 4.76 -3.38 8.27
C ASP A 54 3.68 -2.36 8.67
N PHE A 55 2.41 -2.78 8.69
CA PHE A 55 1.30 -1.94 9.13
C PHE A 55 1.32 -1.65 10.63
N ILE A 56 1.65 -2.66 11.45
CA ILE A 56 1.81 -2.48 12.90
C ILE A 56 3.02 -1.58 13.21
N ALA A 57 4.02 -1.52 12.33
CA ALA A 57 5.18 -0.67 12.51
C ALA A 57 4.88 0.84 12.35
N ILE A 58 3.79 1.19 11.66
CA ILE A 58 3.38 2.59 11.41
C ILE A 58 3.06 3.28 12.73
N GLU A 59 3.81 4.34 13.07
CA GLU A 59 3.65 5.08 14.32
C GLU A 59 2.24 5.66 14.48
N GLU A 60 1.64 6.17 13.39
CA GLU A 60 0.27 6.71 13.46
C GLU A 60 -0.77 5.64 13.80
N LEU A 61 -0.54 4.38 13.40
CA LEU A 61 -1.41 3.26 13.75
C LEU A 61 -1.17 2.79 15.19
N LYS A 62 0.06 2.84 15.69
CA LYS A 62 0.37 2.51 17.10
C LYS A 62 -0.27 3.47 18.09
N LEU A 63 -0.31 4.76 17.75
CA LEU A 63 -0.96 5.78 18.57
C LEU A 63 -2.50 5.69 18.51
N ASN A 64 -3.04 5.02 17.50
CA ASN A 64 -4.47 4.83 17.36
C ASN A 64 -4.92 3.62 18.21
N PRO A 65 -5.81 3.80 19.20
CA PRO A 65 -6.29 2.69 20.04
C PRO A 65 -7.06 1.61 19.26
N LEU A 66 -7.46 1.90 18.02
CA LEU A 66 -8.06 0.93 17.10
C LEU A 66 -7.09 0.43 16.03
N GLY A 67 -5.85 0.90 16.00
CA GLY A 67 -4.90 0.61 14.92
C GLY A 67 -4.64 -0.88 14.75
N GLU A 68 -4.39 -1.60 15.83
CA GLU A 68 -4.20 -3.06 15.79
C GLU A 68 -5.46 -3.78 15.27
N ARG A 69 -6.66 -3.37 15.70
CA ARG A 69 -7.93 -3.95 15.24
C ARG A 69 -8.23 -3.64 13.77
N ILE A 70 -7.85 -2.45 13.29
CA ILE A 70 -7.98 -2.06 11.88
C ILE A 70 -7.06 -2.94 11.04
N VAL A 71 -5.82 -3.12 11.48
CA VAL A 71 -4.86 -4.00 10.81
C VAL A 71 -5.34 -5.45 10.84
N ASP A 72 -5.80 -5.96 11.99
CA ASP A 72 -6.35 -7.31 12.10
C ASP A 72 -7.53 -7.54 11.16
N ALA A 73 -8.46 -6.59 11.07
CA ALA A 73 -9.61 -6.67 10.18
C ALA A 73 -9.21 -6.62 8.70
N PHE A 74 -8.23 -5.77 8.36
CA PHE A 74 -7.75 -5.61 6.99
C PHE A 74 -6.96 -6.85 6.50
N PHE A 75 -6.21 -7.50 7.39
CA PHE A 75 -5.44 -8.71 7.10
C PHE A 75 -6.16 -10.01 7.51
N ALA A 76 -7.47 -9.97 7.79
CA ALA A 76 -8.22 -11.15 8.23
C ALA A 76 -8.23 -12.26 7.15
N ASP A 77 -8.32 -11.87 5.87
CA ASP A 77 -8.41 -12.78 4.72
C ASP A 77 -7.13 -12.75 3.83
N ALA A 78 -6.09 -12.00 4.22
CA ALA A 78 -4.88 -11.84 3.43
C ALA A 78 -3.62 -11.73 4.29
N GLU A 79 -2.58 -12.52 4.02
CA GLU A 79 -1.30 -12.44 4.73
C GLU A 79 -0.39 -11.31 4.21
N ARG A 80 -0.60 -10.89 2.96
CA ARG A 80 0.16 -9.86 2.27
C ARG A 80 -0.74 -9.04 1.35
N VAL A 81 -0.46 -7.75 1.26
CA VAL A 81 -1.26 -6.81 0.48
C VAL A 81 -0.38 -6.14 -0.56
N LEU A 82 -0.76 -6.34 -1.81
CA LEU A 82 -0.26 -5.58 -2.96
C LEU A 82 -1.06 -4.28 -3.05
N PHE A 83 -0.47 -3.22 -3.61
CA PHE A 83 -1.17 -1.94 -3.76
C PHE A 83 -2.51 -2.05 -4.52
N TYR A 84 -2.62 -3.02 -5.44
CA TYR A 84 -3.83 -3.25 -6.23
C TYR A 84 -4.94 -3.98 -5.46
N LEU A 85 -4.62 -4.60 -4.32
CA LEU A 85 -5.57 -5.25 -3.42
C LEU A 85 -6.07 -4.28 -2.34
N PHE A 86 -5.69 -3.01 -2.40
CA PHE A 86 -6.08 -1.99 -1.43
C PHE A 86 -7.47 -1.37 -1.69
N ASN A 87 -8.28 -1.97 -2.58
CA ASN A 87 -9.60 -1.50 -2.98
C ASN A 87 -10.70 -2.39 -2.38
#